data_AF-A0AAN1XXK9-F1
#
_entry.id   AF-A0AAN1XXK9-F1
#
_cell.length_a   1.000
_cell.length_b   1.000
_cell.length_c   1.000
_cell.angle_alpha   90.00
_cell.angle_beta   90.00
_cell.angle_gamma   90.00
#
_symmetry.space_group_name_H-M   'P 1'
#
loop_
_entity.id
_entity.type
_entity.pdbx_description
1 polymer ?
#
loop_
_entity_poly.entity_id
_entity_poly.type
_entity_poly.pdbx_seq_one_letter_code
_entity_poly.pdbx_strand_id
1 'polypeptide(L)'
;MRASSFADHYSQATLFWNSQADWEKEHIVNAFAFELAKVTRPAIRSRVLERLANVDATLVSRVAQQLGMHPPAATGLGRGAANARADSSSALSLANQPSDGIRGRKVAILVADGADGVAVADLRAALESKGATALVLAPRLGTVQTADGQTLTVDHTIVTMPSVGFDAAFVAGGAEELAQLGDAVHFLTEAYKHGKAVAAAGNALGLLAVAGVREPESDLVGALRSHRVYDHADRQAVPA
;
A
#
# COMPACT_ATOMS: atom_id res chain seq x y z
N MET A 1 40.76 -20.55 1.02
CA MET A 1 40.16 -20.14 2.32
C MET A 1 39.56 -18.74 2.17
N ARG A 2 38.48 -18.42 2.89
CA ARG A 2 37.92 -17.05 2.94
C ARG A 2 38.61 -16.25 4.05
N ALA A 3 38.80 -14.94 3.84
CA ALA A 3 39.44 -14.07 4.84
C ALA A 3 38.55 -13.91 6.07
N SER A 4 39.15 -13.77 7.25
CA SER A 4 38.43 -13.61 8.53
C SER A 4 37.59 -12.33 8.59
N SER A 5 37.95 -11.29 7.81
CA SER A 5 37.16 -10.06 7.67
C SER A 5 35.77 -10.30 7.05
N PHE A 6 35.55 -11.43 6.39
CA PHE A 6 34.25 -11.80 5.81
C PHE A 6 33.38 -12.63 6.77
N ALA A 7 33.80 -12.83 8.02
CA ALA A 7 33.07 -13.64 9.00
C ALA A 7 31.89 -12.91 9.67
N ASP A 8 31.69 -11.61 9.38
CA ASP A 8 30.52 -10.86 9.82
C ASP A 8 29.36 -11.08 8.85
N HIS A 9 28.27 -11.65 9.35
CA HIS A 9 27.12 -12.07 8.54
C HIS A 9 25.82 -11.39 8.93
N TYR A 10 25.79 -10.70 10.08
CA TYR A 10 24.52 -10.19 10.64
C TYR A 10 24.52 -8.69 10.88
N SER A 11 25.68 -8.03 11.01
CA SER A 11 25.70 -6.60 11.33
C SER A 11 24.95 -5.73 10.32
N GLN A 12 25.11 -5.98 9.02
CA GLN A 12 24.42 -5.23 7.98
C GLN A 12 22.92 -5.53 7.94
N ALA A 13 22.51 -6.76 8.23
CA ALA A 13 21.10 -7.11 8.35
C ALA A 13 20.46 -6.42 9.57
N THR A 14 21.19 -6.36 10.69
CA THR A 14 20.75 -5.61 11.89
C THR A 14 20.68 -4.11 11.61
N LEU A 15 21.68 -3.52 10.96
CA LEU A 15 21.68 -2.13 10.50
C LEU A 15 20.44 -1.85 9.63
N PHE A 16 20.18 -2.69 8.63
CA PHE A 16 19.04 -2.55 7.74
C PHE A 16 17.72 -2.59 8.53
N TRP A 17 17.49 -3.62 9.34
CA TRP A 17 16.30 -3.75 10.19
C TRP A 17 16.10 -2.55 11.11
N ASN A 18 17.16 -2.10 11.79
CA ASN A 18 17.11 -0.96 12.71
C ASN A 18 16.74 0.35 12.00
N SER A 19 17.05 0.45 10.72
CA SER A 19 16.80 1.64 9.90
C SER A 19 15.36 1.76 9.41
N GLN A 20 14.59 0.67 9.42
CA GLN A 20 13.25 0.62 8.86
C GLN A 20 12.22 1.31 9.75
N ALA A 21 11.26 2.01 9.13
CA ALA A 21 10.04 2.49 9.76
C ALA A 21 9.16 1.33 10.23
N ASP A 22 8.18 1.61 11.10
CA ASP A 22 7.37 0.55 11.70
C ASP A 22 6.55 -0.25 10.68
N TRP A 23 5.99 0.43 9.67
CA TRP A 23 5.28 -0.23 8.56
C TRP A 23 6.22 -1.04 7.66
N GLU A 24 7.46 -0.60 7.46
CA GLU A 24 8.49 -1.35 6.71
C GLU A 24 8.88 -2.62 7.47
N LYS A 25 9.08 -2.52 8.80
CA LYS A 25 9.35 -3.66 9.68
C LYS A 25 8.20 -4.66 9.66
N GLU A 26 6.96 -4.18 9.69
CA GLU A 26 5.78 -5.03 9.56
C GLU A 26 5.74 -5.76 8.21
N HIS A 27 6.01 -5.05 7.10
CA HIS A 27 6.08 -5.68 5.79
C HIS A 27 7.19 -6.74 5.71
N ILE A 28 8.37 -6.50 6.29
CA ILE A 28 9.46 -7.49 6.36
C ILE A 28 9.03 -8.73 7.15
N VAL A 29 8.39 -8.54 8.31
CA VAL A 29 7.86 -9.65 9.12
C VAL A 29 6.84 -10.46 8.33
N ASN A 30 5.86 -9.79 7.71
CA ASN A 30 4.81 -10.44 6.93
C ASN A 30 5.40 -11.19 5.73
N ALA A 31 6.41 -10.63 5.06
CA ALA A 31 7.09 -11.27 3.95
C ALA A 31 7.81 -12.56 4.39
N PHE A 32 8.59 -12.50 5.48
CA PHE A 32 9.23 -13.71 6.01
C PHE A 32 8.22 -14.78 6.41
N ALA A 33 7.15 -14.40 7.11
CA ALA A 33 6.12 -15.34 7.52
C ALA A 33 5.38 -15.95 6.31
N PHE A 34 4.99 -15.13 5.33
CA PHE A 34 4.32 -15.58 4.11
C PHE A 34 5.19 -16.55 3.30
N GLU A 35 6.46 -16.23 3.09
CA GLU A 35 7.36 -17.10 2.34
C GLU A 35 7.69 -18.38 3.10
N LEU A 36 7.93 -18.31 4.42
CA LEU A 36 8.19 -19.49 5.23
C LEU A 36 6.96 -20.38 5.40
N ALA A 37 5.74 -19.83 5.38
CA ALA A 37 4.50 -20.61 5.44
C ALA A 37 4.33 -21.53 4.22
N LYS A 38 4.92 -21.17 3.08
CA LYS A 38 4.96 -22.02 1.87
C LYS A 38 6.02 -23.12 1.95
N VAL A 39 6.95 -23.06 2.91
CA VAL A 39 8.01 -24.07 3.09
C VAL A 39 7.47 -25.28 3.84
N THR A 40 7.28 -26.37 3.11
CA THR A 40 6.67 -27.60 3.63
C THR A 40 7.47 -28.25 4.75
N ARG A 41 8.81 -28.23 4.69
CA ARG A 41 9.69 -28.89 5.69
C ARG A 41 9.90 -28.00 6.93
N PRO A 42 9.38 -28.38 8.12
CA PRO A 42 9.47 -27.54 9.33
C PRO A 42 10.92 -27.22 9.76
N ALA A 43 11.83 -28.19 9.60
CA ALA A 43 13.23 -28.01 9.95
C ALA A 43 13.91 -26.87 9.15
N ILE A 44 13.43 -26.56 7.95
CA ILE A 44 13.94 -25.42 7.17
C ILE A 44 13.46 -24.10 7.79
N ARG A 45 12.17 -24.01 8.18
CA ARG A 45 11.62 -22.84 8.86
C ARG A 45 12.38 -22.54 10.15
N SER A 46 12.60 -23.55 10.99
CA SER A 46 13.37 -23.41 12.24
C SER A 46 14.78 -22.86 11.99
N ARG A 47 15.49 -23.39 10.98
CA ARG A 47 16.84 -22.92 10.64
C ARG A 47 16.87 -21.48 10.13
N VAL A 48 15.83 -21.02 9.46
CA VAL A 48 15.73 -19.60 9.05
C VAL A 48 15.46 -18.72 10.29
N LEU A 49 14.56 -19.14 11.19
CA LEU A 49 14.34 -18.43 12.45
C LEU A 49 15.63 -18.32 13.29
N GLU A 50 16.46 -19.35 13.32
CA GLU A 50 17.78 -19.29 13.97
C GLU A 50 18.68 -18.19 13.38
N ARG A 51 18.61 -17.96 12.06
CA ARG A 51 19.35 -16.85 11.42
C ARG A 51 18.75 -15.50 11.79
N LEU A 52 17.43 -15.37 11.76
CA LEU A 52 16.74 -14.13 12.15
C LEU A 52 16.98 -13.77 13.61
N ALA A 53 17.08 -14.75 14.52
CA ALA A 53 17.44 -14.52 15.92
C ALA A 53 18.82 -13.89 16.07
N ASN A 54 19.75 -14.19 15.16
CA ASN A 54 21.05 -13.54 15.13
C ASN A 54 21.01 -12.14 14.48
N VAL A 55 19.90 -11.72 13.88
CA VAL A 55 19.68 -10.34 13.35
C VAL A 55 19.02 -9.47 14.40
N ASP A 56 17.82 -9.84 14.86
CA ASP A 56 17.04 -9.09 15.84
C ASP A 56 16.00 -9.98 16.56
N ALA A 57 15.85 -9.76 17.87
CA ALA A 57 14.95 -10.56 18.72
C ALA A 57 13.47 -10.27 18.46
N THR A 58 13.12 -9.02 18.12
CA THR A 58 11.74 -8.61 17.82
C THR A 58 11.33 -9.18 16.47
N LEU A 59 12.19 -9.07 15.46
CA LEU A 59 11.98 -9.67 14.13
C LEU A 59 11.66 -11.16 14.23
N VAL A 60 12.54 -11.96 14.85
CA VAL A 60 12.34 -13.42 14.92
C VAL A 60 11.08 -13.78 15.71
N SER A 61 10.78 -13.04 16.79
CA SER A 61 9.60 -13.31 17.62
C SER A 61 8.31 -13.08 16.85
N ARG A 62 8.21 -11.96 16.10
CA ARG A 62 7.03 -11.66 15.28
C ARG A 62 6.84 -12.65 14.13
N VAL A 63 7.92 -13.04 13.44
CA VAL A 63 7.86 -14.05 12.37
C VAL A 63 7.45 -15.42 12.93
N ALA A 64 8.05 -15.85 14.04
CA ALA A 64 7.74 -17.13 14.67
C ALA A 64 6.27 -17.20 15.12
N GLN A 65 5.74 -16.11 15.69
CA GLN A 65 4.34 -16.01 16.09
C GLN A 65 3.38 -16.25 14.92
N GLN A 66 3.60 -15.60 13.77
CA GLN A 66 2.74 -15.79 12.59
C GLN A 66 2.82 -17.20 12.00
N LEU A 67 3.95 -17.90 12.19
CA LEU A 67 4.13 -19.29 11.77
C LEU A 67 3.60 -20.31 12.80
N GLY A 68 3.14 -19.88 13.97
CA GLY A 68 2.77 -20.76 15.07
C GLY A 68 3.96 -21.54 15.65
N MET A 69 5.15 -20.93 15.68
CA MET A 69 6.41 -21.52 16.14
C MET A 69 7.00 -20.76 17.34
N HIS A 70 7.88 -21.40 18.08
CA HIS A 70 8.66 -20.72 19.13
C HIS A 70 9.91 -20.05 18.54
N PRO A 71 10.21 -18.80 18.92
CA PRO A 71 11.43 -18.14 18.47
C PRO A 71 12.67 -18.77 19.13
N PRO A 72 13.72 -19.11 18.37
CA PRO A 72 14.99 -19.55 18.94
C PRO A 72 15.77 -18.39 19.56
N ALA A 73 16.68 -18.70 20.48
CA ALA A 73 17.62 -17.73 21.02
C ALA A 73 18.74 -17.42 20.00
N ALA A 74 19.29 -16.20 20.08
CA ALA A 74 20.46 -15.83 19.30
C ALA A 74 21.68 -16.65 19.74
N THR A 75 22.48 -17.12 18.78
CA THR A 75 23.71 -17.88 19.06
C THR A 75 24.94 -16.98 19.21
N GLY A 76 24.86 -15.73 18.73
CA GLY A 76 25.98 -14.78 18.72
C GLY A 76 27.08 -15.07 17.69
N LEU A 77 27.11 -16.28 17.12
CA LEU A 77 28.07 -16.70 16.10
C LEU A 77 27.91 -15.85 14.83
N GLY A 78 29.00 -15.36 14.26
CA GLY A 78 29.02 -14.59 13.02
C GLY A 78 28.60 -13.12 13.16
N ARG A 79 28.43 -12.60 14.39
CA ARG A 79 28.34 -11.15 14.65
C ARG A 79 29.76 -10.58 14.77
N GLY A 80 30.13 -9.64 13.90
CA GLY A 80 31.43 -8.98 13.97
C GLY A 80 31.63 -8.19 15.28
N ALA A 81 32.84 -8.23 15.85
CA ALA A 81 33.20 -7.57 17.11
C ALA A 81 33.03 -6.03 17.09
N ALA A 82 33.03 -5.42 15.90
CA ALA A 82 32.95 -3.96 15.72
C ALA A 82 31.52 -3.41 15.67
N ASN A 83 30.50 -4.26 15.52
CA ASN A 83 29.12 -3.84 15.19
C ASN A 83 28.09 -4.20 16.28
N ALA A 84 28.52 -4.30 17.54
CA ALA A 84 27.62 -4.46 18.68
C ALA A 84 26.62 -3.29 18.84
N ARG A 85 26.84 -2.18 18.10
CA ARG A 85 25.93 -1.07 17.86
C ARG A 85 25.82 -0.82 16.36
N ALA A 86 25.14 -1.70 15.63
CA ALA A 86 24.69 -1.34 14.29
C ALA A 86 23.60 -0.26 14.45
N ASP A 87 24.05 1.00 14.62
CA ASP A 87 23.20 2.19 14.65
C ASP A 87 22.38 2.24 13.36
N SER A 88 21.20 2.87 13.40
CA SER A 88 20.35 3.03 12.21
C SER A 88 20.96 3.99 11.18
N SER A 89 20.64 3.81 9.90
CA SER A 89 20.93 4.75 8.82
C SER A 89 19.64 5.18 8.15
N SER A 90 19.29 6.47 8.21
CA SER A 90 18.04 6.99 7.62
C SER A 90 17.93 6.69 6.12
N ALA A 91 19.05 6.66 5.39
CA ALA A 91 19.11 6.38 3.97
C ALA A 91 18.63 4.98 3.59
N LEU A 92 18.57 4.03 4.53
CA LEU A 92 18.15 2.65 4.28
C LEU A 92 16.63 2.43 4.40
N SER A 93 15.86 3.46 4.75
CA SER A 93 14.40 3.41 4.78
C SER A 93 13.81 4.18 3.60
N LEU A 94 12.80 3.60 2.95
CA LEU A 94 12.02 4.25 1.90
C LEU A 94 11.15 5.38 2.47
N ALA A 95 10.78 5.31 3.75
CA ALA A 95 10.05 6.40 4.43
C ALA A 95 10.84 7.72 4.41
N ASN A 96 12.18 7.64 4.38
CA ASN A 96 13.07 8.80 4.31
C ASN A 96 13.48 9.16 2.86
N GLN A 97 12.86 8.54 1.86
CA GLN A 97 13.07 8.81 0.43
C GLN A 97 11.74 9.20 -0.24
N PRO A 98 11.12 10.33 0.18
CA PRO A 98 9.86 10.76 -0.40
C PRO A 98 10.01 11.08 -1.89
N SER A 99 8.96 10.87 -2.66
CA SER A 99 8.94 11.24 -4.08
C SER A 99 8.87 12.75 -4.26
N ASP A 100 9.54 13.28 -5.28
CA ASP A 100 9.53 14.71 -5.63
C ASP A 100 8.19 15.20 -6.23
N GLY A 101 7.17 14.34 -6.32
CA GLY A 101 5.86 14.67 -6.87
C GLY A 101 5.08 13.46 -7.37
N ILE A 102 4.09 13.72 -8.23
CA ILE A 102 3.13 12.70 -8.70
C ILE A 102 3.27 12.37 -10.19
N ARG A 103 4.36 12.78 -10.83
CA ARG A 103 4.60 12.51 -12.25
C ARG A 103 4.59 10.99 -12.51
N GLY A 104 3.81 10.57 -13.50
CA GLY A 104 3.65 9.16 -13.87
C GLY A 104 2.66 8.37 -13.03
N ARG A 105 2.10 8.95 -11.95
CA ARG A 105 1.06 8.31 -11.15
C ARG A 105 -0.25 8.20 -11.92
N LYS A 106 -1.02 7.15 -11.69
CA LYS A 106 -2.34 6.92 -12.28
C LYS A 106 -3.43 7.02 -11.22
N VAL A 107 -4.48 7.80 -11.52
CA VAL A 107 -5.64 7.98 -10.64
C VAL A 107 -6.89 7.50 -11.36
N ALA A 108 -7.67 6.63 -10.71
CA ALA A 108 -8.98 6.24 -11.18
C ALA A 108 -10.02 7.25 -10.67
N ILE A 109 -10.84 7.78 -11.58
CA ILE A 109 -12.00 8.62 -11.27
C ILE A 109 -13.24 7.80 -11.59
N LEU A 110 -13.92 7.29 -10.56
CA LEU A 110 -15.14 6.52 -10.69
C LEU A 110 -16.32 7.48 -10.85
N VAL A 111 -17.09 7.28 -11.91
CA VAL A 111 -18.24 8.11 -12.29
C VAL A 111 -19.46 7.25 -12.64
N ALA A 112 -20.63 7.87 -12.57
CA ALA A 112 -21.91 7.32 -12.99
C ALA A 112 -22.75 8.43 -13.66
N ASP A 113 -23.95 8.11 -14.16
CA ASP A 113 -24.85 9.15 -14.65
C ASP A 113 -25.28 10.06 -13.50
N GLY A 114 -25.29 11.38 -13.73
CA GLY A 114 -25.48 12.39 -12.70
C GLY A 114 -24.19 12.88 -12.03
N ALA A 115 -23.02 12.39 -12.47
CA ALA A 115 -21.74 12.81 -11.89
C ALA A 115 -21.49 14.33 -12.04
N ASP A 116 -20.81 14.91 -11.06
CA ASP A 116 -20.30 16.29 -11.11
C ASP A 116 -19.13 16.39 -12.12
N GLY A 117 -19.47 16.73 -13.36
CA GLY A 117 -18.50 16.84 -14.46
C GLY A 117 -17.46 17.94 -14.25
N VAL A 118 -17.81 19.01 -13.53
CA VAL A 118 -16.88 20.12 -13.25
C VAL A 118 -15.81 19.66 -12.27
N ALA A 119 -16.21 19.01 -11.17
CA ALA A 119 -15.26 18.45 -10.20
C ALA A 119 -14.32 17.41 -10.84
N VAL A 120 -14.84 16.57 -11.75
CA VAL A 120 -14.02 15.60 -12.49
C VAL A 120 -13.01 16.30 -13.41
N ALA A 121 -13.43 17.32 -14.15
CA ALA A 121 -12.57 18.09 -15.04
C ALA A 121 -11.47 18.84 -14.27
N ASP A 122 -11.82 19.47 -13.15
CA ASP A 122 -10.89 20.21 -12.28
C ASP A 122 -9.84 19.27 -11.68
N LEU A 123 -10.27 18.11 -11.15
CA LEU A 123 -9.34 17.11 -10.62
C LEU A 123 -8.41 16.55 -11.70
N ARG A 124 -8.94 16.24 -12.89
CA ARG A 124 -8.14 15.78 -14.03
C ARG A 124 -7.08 16.82 -14.39
N ALA A 125 -7.45 18.09 -14.53
CA ALA A 125 -6.52 19.17 -14.84
C ALA A 125 -5.45 19.36 -13.73
N ALA A 126 -5.85 19.29 -12.47
CA ALA A 126 -4.93 19.39 -11.33
C ALA A 126 -3.90 18.24 -11.28
N LEU A 127 -4.29 17.02 -11.67
CA LEU A 127 -3.42 15.86 -11.75
C LEU A 127 -2.49 15.93 -12.98
N GLU A 128 -3.05 16.20 -14.15
CA GLU A 128 -2.34 16.22 -15.43
C GLU A 128 -1.30 17.37 -15.49
N SER A 129 -1.61 18.53 -14.92
CA SER A 129 -0.64 19.63 -14.78
C SER A 129 0.59 19.28 -13.95
N LYS A 130 0.50 18.25 -13.10
CA LYS A 130 1.62 17.69 -12.31
C LYS A 130 2.22 16.42 -12.93
N GLY A 131 1.79 16.07 -14.14
CA GLY A 131 2.28 14.92 -14.91
C GLY A 131 1.73 13.57 -14.47
N ALA A 132 0.66 13.54 -13.67
CA ALA A 132 -0.10 12.32 -13.41
C ALA A 132 -1.12 12.06 -14.54
N THR A 133 -1.66 10.85 -14.59
CA THR A 133 -2.73 10.45 -15.52
C THR A 133 -3.99 10.19 -14.73
N ALA A 134 -5.08 10.86 -15.09
CA ALA A 134 -6.41 10.57 -14.56
C ALA A 134 -7.22 9.80 -15.61
N LEU A 135 -7.78 8.64 -15.23
CA LEU A 135 -8.65 7.85 -16.10
C LEU A 135 -10.05 7.83 -15.51
N VAL A 136 -11.05 8.09 -16.35
CA VAL A 136 -12.47 8.05 -15.99
C VAL A 136 -12.98 6.63 -16.18
N LEU A 137 -13.48 6.05 -15.09
CA LEU A 137 -14.00 4.69 -15.02
C LEU A 137 -15.49 4.71 -14.73
N ALA A 138 -16.26 3.93 -15.47
CA ALA A 138 -17.71 3.79 -15.26
C ALA A 138 -18.16 2.33 -15.43
N PRO A 139 -19.42 1.97 -15.13
CA PRO A 139 -19.92 0.61 -15.34
C PRO A 139 -19.95 0.17 -16.81
N ARG A 140 -19.98 1.12 -17.75
CA ARG A 140 -20.04 0.89 -19.20
C ARG A 140 -19.17 1.91 -19.96
N LEU A 141 -18.69 1.53 -21.14
CA LEU A 141 -18.01 2.45 -22.07
C LEU A 141 -18.99 3.44 -22.73
N GLY A 142 -18.41 4.42 -23.43
CA GLY A 142 -19.14 5.49 -24.11
C GLY A 142 -19.07 6.77 -23.31
N THR A 143 -20.22 7.34 -22.98
CA THR A 143 -20.32 8.56 -22.18
C THR A 143 -21.27 8.36 -21.01
N VAL A 144 -21.06 9.14 -19.95
CA VAL A 144 -22.03 9.39 -18.88
C VAL A 144 -22.60 10.80 -19.02
N GLN A 145 -23.86 10.98 -18.62
CA GLN A 145 -24.49 12.30 -18.52
C GLN A 145 -24.11 12.94 -17.19
N THR A 146 -23.57 14.15 -17.20
CA THR A 146 -23.20 14.89 -15.98
C THR A 146 -24.39 15.64 -15.41
N ALA A 147 -24.31 16.06 -14.14
CA ALA A 147 -25.38 16.77 -13.45
C ALA A 147 -25.85 18.07 -14.17
N ASP A 148 -24.97 18.72 -14.92
CA ASP A 148 -25.24 19.92 -15.72
C ASP A 148 -25.72 19.60 -17.16
N GLY A 149 -25.99 18.34 -17.46
CA GLY A 149 -26.52 17.87 -18.75
C GLY A 149 -25.48 17.80 -19.88
N GLN A 150 -24.18 17.88 -19.55
CA GLN A 150 -23.09 17.62 -20.49
C GLN A 150 -22.79 16.12 -20.57
N THR A 151 -21.88 15.75 -21.49
CA THR A 151 -21.40 14.37 -21.63
C THR A 151 -19.94 14.26 -21.20
N LEU A 152 -19.63 13.27 -20.37
CA LEU A 152 -18.26 12.92 -20.00
C LEU A 152 -17.89 11.58 -20.65
N THR A 153 -16.78 11.55 -21.40
CA THR A 153 -16.27 10.32 -22.02
C THR A 153 -15.66 9.40 -20.98
N VAL A 154 -16.00 8.11 -21.06
CA VAL A 154 -15.45 7.05 -20.22
C VAL A 154 -14.23 6.44 -20.89
N ASP A 155 -13.10 6.42 -20.18
CA ASP A 155 -11.85 5.83 -20.68
C ASP A 155 -11.90 4.29 -20.62
N HIS A 156 -12.37 3.74 -19.49
CA HIS A 156 -12.43 2.30 -19.26
C HIS A 156 -13.63 1.90 -18.41
N THR A 157 -14.01 0.62 -18.45
CA THR A 157 -14.99 0.11 -17.48
C THR A 157 -14.31 -0.25 -16.17
N ILE A 158 -15.05 -0.13 -15.05
CA ILE A 158 -14.56 -0.50 -13.71
C ILE A 158 -14.07 -1.96 -13.70
N VAL A 159 -14.84 -2.89 -14.28
CA VAL A 159 -14.49 -4.33 -14.27
C VAL A 159 -13.23 -4.66 -15.08
N THR A 160 -12.90 -3.87 -16.10
CA THR A 160 -11.71 -4.09 -16.93
C THR A 160 -10.42 -3.52 -16.34
N MET A 161 -10.54 -2.70 -15.30
CA MET A 161 -9.45 -1.93 -14.73
C MET A 161 -9.41 -2.14 -13.22
N PRO A 162 -8.69 -3.16 -12.71
CA PRO A 162 -8.63 -3.43 -11.28
C PRO A 162 -7.86 -2.33 -10.56
N SER A 163 -8.15 -2.12 -9.27
CA SER A 163 -7.57 -1.00 -8.53
C SER A 163 -6.04 -1.04 -8.55
N VAL A 164 -5.43 -2.24 -8.55
CA VAL A 164 -3.97 -2.45 -8.57
C VAL A 164 -3.25 -1.76 -9.74
N GLY A 165 -3.95 -1.41 -10.81
CA GLY A 165 -3.42 -0.62 -11.92
C GLY A 165 -3.28 0.88 -11.65
N PHE A 166 -3.69 1.35 -10.46
CA PHE A 166 -3.74 2.75 -10.05
C PHE A 166 -3.02 3.00 -8.73
N ASP A 167 -2.58 4.24 -8.55
CA ASP A 167 -1.96 4.75 -7.33
C ASP A 167 -2.99 5.36 -6.36
N ALA A 168 -4.14 5.83 -6.86
CA ALA A 168 -5.22 6.40 -6.06
C ALA A 168 -6.60 6.26 -6.73
N ALA A 169 -7.65 6.45 -5.94
CA ALA A 169 -9.04 6.42 -6.40
C ALA A 169 -9.81 7.66 -5.93
N PHE A 170 -10.66 8.18 -6.81
CA PHE A 170 -11.60 9.25 -6.52
C PHE A 170 -13.00 8.84 -6.98
N VAL A 171 -14.01 9.12 -6.17
CA VAL A 171 -15.42 8.95 -6.55
C VAL A 171 -16.06 10.33 -6.73
N ALA A 172 -16.56 10.60 -7.94
CA ALA A 172 -17.27 11.84 -8.21
C ALA A 172 -18.60 11.90 -7.44
N GLY A 173 -18.99 13.11 -7.00
CA GLY A 173 -20.34 13.33 -6.48
C GLY A 173 -21.39 13.03 -7.55
N GLY A 174 -22.57 12.54 -7.17
CA GLY A 174 -23.60 12.06 -8.10
C GLY A 174 -23.39 10.62 -8.58
N ALA A 175 -22.38 9.91 -8.07
CA ALA A 175 -22.09 8.51 -8.41
C ALA A 175 -22.53 7.52 -7.30
N GLU A 176 -23.53 7.87 -6.48
CA GLU A 176 -23.99 7.03 -5.36
C GLU A 176 -24.50 5.66 -5.81
N GLU A 177 -25.04 5.55 -7.02
CA GLU A 177 -25.53 4.29 -7.57
C GLU A 177 -24.44 3.23 -7.70
N LEU A 178 -23.17 3.64 -7.76
CA LEU A 178 -22.03 2.71 -7.75
C LEU A 178 -21.97 1.88 -6.46
N ALA A 179 -22.64 2.31 -5.38
CA ALA A 179 -22.73 1.53 -4.13
C ALA A 179 -23.52 0.22 -4.29
N GLN A 180 -24.33 0.12 -5.34
CA GLN A 180 -25.06 -1.10 -5.68
C GLN A 180 -24.24 -2.04 -6.58
N LEU A 181 -23.06 -1.62 -7.02
CA LEU A 181 -22.20 -2.40 -7.92
C LEU A 181 -21.05 -3.02 -7.15
N GLY A 182 -21.09 -4.35 -7.03
CA GLY A 182 -20.04 -5.11 -6.33
C GLY A 182 -18.63 -4.80 -6.83
N ASP A 183 -18.45 -4.61 -8.15
CA ASP A 183 -17.16 -4.27 -8.74
C ASP A 183 -16.63 -2.91 -8.28
N ALA A 184 -17.50 -1.89 -8.13
CA ALA A 184 -17.09 -0.57 -7.66
C ALA A 184 -16.77 -0.58 -6.16
N VAL A 185 -17.59 -1.27 -5.35
CA VAL A 185 -17.33 -1.48 -3.93
C VAL A 185 -16.00 -2.21 -3.75
N HIS A 186 -15.79 -3.32 -4.46
CA HIS A 186 -14.55 -4.10 -4.41
C HIS A 186 -13.33 -3.27 -4.84
N PHE A 187 -13.44 -2.47 -5.91
CA PHE A 187 -12.36 -1.60 -6.36
C PHE A 187 -11.89 -0.67 -5.24
N LEU A 188 -12.83 -0.04 -4.53
CA LEU A 188 -12.54 0.92 -3.46
C LEU A 188 -12.03 0.23 -2.20
N THR A 189 -12.64 -0.90 -1.82
CA THR A 189 -12.17 -1.76 -0.73
C THR A 189 -10.73 -2.22 -0.97
N GLU A 190 -10.42 -2.71 -2.17
CA GLU A 190 -9.08 -3.15 -2.56
C GLU A 190 -8.09 -1.98 -2.57
N ALA A 191 -8.48 -0.82 -3.09
CA ALA A 191 -7.63 0.37 -3.10
C ALA A 191 -7.23 0.79 -1.68
N TYR A 192 -8.21 0.86 -0.78
CA TYR A 192 -8.01 1.28 0.61
C TYR A 192 -7.20 0.25 1.40
N LYS A 193 -7.49 -1.05 1.26
CA LYS A 193 -6.69 -2.14 1.86
C LYS A 193 -5.23 -2.08 1.44
N HIS A 194 -4.97 -1.73 0.19
CA HIS A 194 -3.61 -1.55 -0.32
C HIS A 194 -2.96 -0.23 0.12
N GLY A 195 -3.59 0.56 1.00
CA GLY A 195 -3.08 1.84 1.49
C GLY A 195 -3.01 2.92 0.39
N LYS A 196 -3.82 2.83 -0.66
CA LYS A 196 -3.91 3.90 -1.66
C LYS A 196 -4.72 5.07 -1.08
N ALA A 197 -4.43 6.26 -1.55
CA ALA A 197 -5.28 7.41 -1.27
C ALA A 197 -6.65 7.20 -1.94
N VAL A 198 -7.72 7.29 -1.15
CA VAL A 198 -9.11 7.15 -1.62
C VAL A 198 -9.89 8.38 -1.16
N ALA A 199 -10.52 9.07 -2.10
CA ALA A 199 -11.32 10.26 -1.83
C ALA A 199 -12.68 10.18 -2.54
N ALA A 200 -13.64 10.97 -2.07
CA ALA A 200 -14.93 11.15 -2.74
C ALA A 200 -15.43 12.57 -2.56
N ALA A 201 -16.26 13.03 -3.51
CA ALA A 201 -16.91 14.34 -3.43
C ALA A 201 -18.39 14.21 -3.01
N GLY A 202 -18.86 15.17 -2.22
CA GLY A 202 -20.27 15.34 -1.88
C GLY A 202 -20.93 14.09 -1.32
N ASN A 203 -22.05 13.71 -1.93
CA ASN A 203 -22.88 12.56 -1.55
C ASN A 203 -22.23 11.20 -1.82
N ALA A 204 -21.14 11.13 -2.61
CA ALA A 204 -20.43 9.88 -2.87
C ALA A 204 -19.64 9.34 -1.66
N LEU A 205 -19.53 10.11 -0.55
CA LEU A 205 -18.98 9.60 0.72
C LEU A 205 -19.74 8.37 1.24
N GLY A 206 -21.04 8.24 0.93
CA GLY A 206 -21.82 7.06 1.29
C GLY A 206 -21.29 5.77 0.66
N LEU A 207 -20.77 5.84 -0.58
CA LEU A 207 -20.13 4.70 -1.25
C LEU A 207 -18.85 4.25 -0.52
N LEU A 208 -18.04 5.20 -0.07
CA LEU A 208 -16.81 4.91 0.68
C LEU A 208 -17.13 4.15 1.97
N ALA A 209 -18.19 4.53 2.68
CA ALA A 209 -18.64 3.81 3.87
C ALA A 209 -19.06 2.36 3.55
N VAL A 210 -19.77 2.13 2.43
CA VAL A 210 -20.13 0.77 1.97
C VAL A 210 -18.88 -0.06 1.63
N ALA A 211 -17.86 0.56 1.03
CA ALA A 211 -16.57 -0.07 0.74
C ALA A 211 -15.67 -0.25 1.98
N GLY A 212 -16.11 0.14 3.17
CA GLY A 212 -15.35 0.05 4.41
C GLY A 212 -14.22 1.08 4.52
N VAL A 213 -14.22 2.12 3.69
CA VAL A 213 -13.27 3.23 3.73
C VAL A 213 -13.72 4.21 4.82
N ARG A 214 -13.01 4.25 5.94
CA ARG A 214 -13.41 5.02 7.13
C ARG A 214 -12.81 6.40 7.19
N GLU A 215 -11.60 6.54 6.66
CA GLU A 215 -10.83 7.78 6.65
C GLU A 215 -10.48 8.16 5.21
N PRO A 216 -11.42 8.77 4.47
CA PRO A 216 -11.17 9.23 3.12
C PRO A 216 -10.31 10.49 3.09
N GLU A 217 -9.50 10.62 2.05
CA GLU A 217 -8.58 11.74 1.88
C GLU A 217 -9.31 13.02 1.46
N SER A 218 -9.05 14.12 2.16
CA SER A 218 -9.57 15.45 1.81
C SER A 218 -8.72 16.17 0.75
N ASP A 219 -7.42 15.86 0.69
CA ASP A 219 -6.49 16.31 -0.36
C ASP A 219 -5.84 15.10 -1.04
N LEU A 220 -6.50 14.59 -2.09
CA LEU A 220 -6.03 13.45 -2.85
C LEU A 220 -4.66 13.70 -3.51
N VAL A 221 -4.41 14.92 -3.97
CA VAL A 221 -3.17 15.29 -4.67
C VAL A 221 -2.00 15.38 -3.69
N GLY A 222 -2.24 15.92 -2.49
CA GLY A 222 -1.31 15.89 -1.38
C GLY A 222 -0.98 14.46 -0.95
N ALA A 223 -2.00 13.63 -0.72
CA ALA A 223 -1.85 12.25 -0.28
C ALA A 223 -1.02 11.39 -1.28
N LEU A 224 -1.19 11.61 -2.59
CA LEU A 224 -0.41 10.94 -3.63
C LEU A 224 1.11 11.15 -3.52
N ARG A 225 1.58 12.27 -2.94
CA ARG A 225 3.01 12.56 -2.75
C ARG A 225 3.65 11.62 -1.71
N SER A 226 2.85 11.12 -0.77
CA SER A 226 3.28 10.17 0.25
C SER A 226 3.31 8.72 -0.25
N HIS A 227 2.98 8.50 -1.53
CA HIS A 227 2.84 7.19 -2.21
C HIS A 227 1.70 6.31 -1.70
N ARG A 228 1.62 6.09 -0.38
CA ARG A 228 0.56 5.32 0.30
C ARG A 228 0.24 5.99 1.63
N VAL A 229 -0.94 5.67 2.16
CA VAL A 229 -1.38 6.09 3.48
C VAL A 229 -1.16 4.92 4.43
N TYR A 230 -0.04 4.97 5.15
CA TYR A 230 0.42 3.87 6.01
C TYR A 230 -0.23 3.89 7.41
N ASP A 231 -0.77 5.05 7.82
CA ASP A 231 -1.28 5.28 9.17
C ASP A 231 -2.71 4.76 9.40
N HIS A 232 -3.41 4.36 8.32
CA HIS A 232 -4.71 3.70 8.39
C HIS A 232 -4.57 2.29 8.99
N ALA A 233 -4.47 2.20 10.31
CA ALA A 233 -4.34 0.93 11.03
C ALA A 233 -5.56 0.01 10.81
N ASP A 234 -6.71 0.60 10.49
CA ASP A 234 -7.96 -0.08 10.22
C ASP A 234 -8.09 -0.62 8.78
N ARG A 235 -7.16 -0.29 7.87
CA ARG A 235 -7.17 -0.82 6.49
C ARG A 235 -7.09 -2.34 6.44
N GLN A 236 -6.47 -2.97 7.44
CA GLN A 236 -6.39 -4.43 7.57
C GLN A 236 -7.69 -5.04 8.11
N ALA A 237 -8.58 -4.24 8.69
CA ALA A 237 -9.89 -4.66 9.20
C ALA A 237 -10.99 -4.54 8.15
N VAL A 238 -10.68 -4.03 6.95
CA VAL A 238 -11.61 -3.97 5.83
C VAL A 238 -11.88 -5.40 5.35
N PRO A 239 -13.17 -5.81 5.23
CA PRO A 239 -13.52 -7.14 4.74
C PRO A 239 -12.86 -7.45 3.40
N ALA A 240 -12.51 -8.73 3.20
CA ALA A 240 -11.96 -9.23 1.93
C ALA A 240 -13.02 -9.26 0.82
#